data_AF-A0A1I3QFR8-F1
#
_entry.id   AF-A0A1I3QFR8-F1
#
_cell.length_a   1.000
_cell.length_b   1.000
_cell.length_c   1.000
_cell.angle_alpha   90.00
_cell.angle_beta   90.00
_cell.angle_gamma   90.00
#
_symmetry.space_group_name_H-M   'P 1'
#
loop_
_entity.id
_entity.type
_entity.pdbx_description
1 polymer ?
#
loop_
_entity_poly.entity_id
_entity_poly.type
_entity_poly.pdbx_seq_one_letter_code
_entity_poly.pdbx_strand_id
1 'polypeptide(L)'
;MRVIVGVVARGLQLGRQLGFPTANIPLAEEPPVRTGVYVVRSRLADGRAFFGVASVGCNPTIPKTAPVLEVWLFDFDEDIYDQMLSTELLAYLRPEEQFASVTALIDQVFADAEEARRYCKDHDLRLT
;
A
#
# COMPACT_ATOMS: atom_id res chain seq x y z
N MET A 1 15.11 -6.53 4.65
CA MET A 1 14.00 -5.69 4.14
C MET A 1 13.93 -5.85 2.63
N ARG A 2 12.73 -5.92 2.04
CA ARG A 2 12.55 -5.90 0.58
C ARG A 2 12.03 -4.52 0.17
N VAL A 3 12.53 -4.01 -0.96
CA VAL A 3 12.14 -2.73 -1.54
C VAL A 3 11.54 -2.99 -2.91
N ILE A 4 10.39 -2.37 -3.18
CA ILE A 4 9.71 -2.37 -4.47
C ILE A 4 9.77 -0.94 -5.01
N VAL A 5 10.25 -0.79 -6.24
CA VAL A 5 10.38 0.50 -6.90
C VAL A 5 9.58 0.47 -8.18
N GLY A 6 8.78 1.51 -8.43
CA GLY A 6 8.04 1.62 -9.67
C GLY A 6 7.36 2.97 -9.84
N VAL A 7 6.83 3.18 -11.05
CA VAL A 7 6.08 4.38 -11.41
C VAL A 7 4.65 4.24 -10.91
N VAL A 8 4.15 5.27 -10.23
CA VAL A 8 2.77 5.31 -9.76
C VAL A 8 1.83 5.44 -10.96
N ALA A 9 0.98 4.44 -11.13
CA ALA A 9 -0.01 4.36 -12.19
C ALA A 9 -1.41 4.70 -11.68
N ARG A 10 -2.30 5.08 -12.62
CA ARG A 10 -3.71 5.29 -12.33
C ARG A 10 -4.43 3.95 -12.21
N GLY A 11 -4.95 3.66 -11.01
CA GLY A 11 -5.87 2.54 -10.75
C GLY A 11 -7.34 2.91 -10.95
N LEU A 12 -8.24 2.13 -10.36
CA LEU A 12 -9.70 2.40 -10.36
C LEU A 12 -10.12 3.55 -9.41
N GLN A 13 -9.18 4.05 -8.59
CA GLN A 13 -9.38 5.18 -7.66
C GLN A 13 -10.50 4.97 -6.63
N LEU A 14 -10.91 3.72 -6.37
CA LEU A 14 -11.96 3.40 -5.40
C LEU A 14 -11.55 3.80 -3.97
N GLY A 15 -10.32 3.51 -3.55
CA GLY A 15 -9.83 3.87 -2.21
C GLY A 15 -9.93 5.37 -1.90
N ARG A 16 -9.69 6.23 -2.90
CA ARG A 16 -9.85 7.68 -2.74
C ARG A 16 -11.28 8.09 -2.38
N GLN A 17 -12.29 7.44 -2.98
CA GLN A 17 -13.70 7.71 -2.67
C GLN A 17 -14.10 7.18 -1.28
N LEU A 18 -13.36 6.21 -0.76
CA LEU A 18 -13.61 5.55 0.52
C LEU A 18 -12.77 6.11 1.68
N GLY A 19 -11.90 7.10 1.43
CA GLY A 19 -11.10 7.78 2.45
C GLY A 19 -9.67 7.25 2.64
N PHE A 20 -9.21 6.34 1.80
CA PHE A 20 -7.86 5.77 1.82
C PHE A 20 -7.23 5.80 0.42
N PRO A 21 -6.73 6.97 -0.03
CA PRO A 21 -6.11 7.08 -1.35
C PRO A 21 -4.87 6.20 -1.45
N THR A 22 -4.79 5.36 -2.49
CA THR A 22 -3.65 4.48 -2.76
C THR A 22 -2.87 4.91 -3.99
N ALA A 23 -1.55 4.91 -3.87
CA ALA A 23 -0.63 4.94 -4.99
C ALA A 23 -0.44 3.50 -5.50
N ASN A 24 -0.74 3.27 -6.78
CA ASN A 24 -0.71 1.93 -7.36
C ASN A 24 0.56 1.74 -8.18
N ILE A 25 1.37 0.75 -7.82
CA ILE A 25 2.59 0.37 -8.55
C ILE A 25 2.34 -1.00 -9.20
N PRO A 26 2.20 -1.07 -10.54
CA PRO A 26 2.10 -2.34 -11.26
C PRO A 26 3.37 -3.17 -11.06
N LEU A 27 3.20 -4.47 -10.80
CA LEU A 27 4.28 -5.42 -10.62
C LEU A 27 4.39 -6.33 -11.85
N ALA A 28 5.49 -7.10 -11.92
CA ALA A 28 5.64 -8.17 -12.92
C ALA A 28 4.60 -9.29 -12.70
N GLU A 29 4.50 -10.25 -13.63
CA GLU A 29 3.46 -11.30 -13.63
C GLU A 29 3.34 -12.09 -12.31
N GLU A 30 4.43 -12.21 -11.56
CA GLU A 30 4.45 -12.79 -10.22
C GLU A 30 4.84 -11.75 -9.16
N PRO A 31 4.19 -11.74 -7.99
CA PRO A 31 4.51 -10.79 -6.94
C PRO A 31 5.91 -11.12 -6.38
N PRO A 32 6.79 -10.12 -6.22
CA PRO A 32 8.14 -10.33 -5.72
C PRO A 32 8.16 -10.65 -4.22
N VAL A 33 7.00 -10.72 -3.56
CA VAL A 33 6.81 -10.96 -2.11
C VAL A 33 5.52 -11.74 -1.89
N ARG A 34 5.34 -12.24 -0.66
CA ARG A 34 4.05 -12.84 -0.24
C ARG A 34 2.92 -11.82 -0.46
N THR A 35 1.75 -12.27 -0.88
CA THR A 35 0.59 -11.38 -0.99
C THR A 35 -0.04 -11.12 0.38
N GLY A 36 -0.64 -9.94 0.53
CA GLY A 36 -1.25 -9.48 1.78
C GLY A 36 -0.89 -8.04 2.12
N VAL A 37 -1.11 -7.69 3.38
CA VAL A 37 -1.01 -6.32 3.89
C VAL A 37 0.28 -6.12 4.67
N TYR A 38 0.90 -4.96 4.48
CA TYR A 38 2.21 -4.62 5.01
C TYR A 38 2.24 -3.24 5.64
N VAL A 39 3.05 -3.08 6.70
CA VAL A 39 3.57 -1.78 7.13
C VAL A 39 4.69 -1.39 6.18
N VAL A 40 4.66 -0.15 5.69
CA VAL A 40 5.65 0.31 4.71
C VAL A 40 6.25 1.66 5.05
N ARG A 41 7.45 1.90 4.53
CA ARG A 41 8.04 3.23 4.37
C ARG A 41 8.28 3.47 2.89
N SER A 42 7.73 4.56 2.37
CA SER A 42 7.88 4.93 0.97
C SER A 42 8.62 6.25 0.84
N ARG A 43 9.40 6.38 -0.24
CA ARG A 43 10.16 7.58 -0.56
C ARG A 43 9.81 8.05 -1.97
N LEU A 44 9.49 9.34 -2.07
CA LEU A 44 9.29 10.05 -3.32
C LEU A 44 10.63 10.40 -3.98
N ALA A 45 10.59 10.73 -5.28
CA ALA A 45 11.77 11.15 -6.03
C ALA A 45 12.44 12.42 -5.47
N ASP A 46 11.68 13.28 -4.79
CA ASP A 46 12.18 14.49 -4.12
C ASP A 46 12.85 14.22 -2.75
N GLY A 47 12.90 12.95 -2.32
CA GLY A 47 13.54 12.52 -1.09
C GLY A 47 12.62 12.47 0.13
N ARG A 48 11.42 13.06 0.09
CA ARG A 48 10.44 12.97 1.17
C ARG A 48 10.06 11.51 1.41
N ALA A 49 9.98 11.13 2.68
CA ALA A 49 9.62 9.79 3.11
C ALA A 49 8.35 9.82 3.94
N PHE A 50 7.53 8.79 3.79
CA PHE A 50 6.25 8.64 4.49
C PHE A 50 6.11 7.20 4.98
N PHE A 51 5.49 7.02 6.13
CA PHE A 51 4.96 5.72 6.51
C PHE A 51 3.64 5.47 5.79
N GLY A 52 3.26 4.21 5.69
CA GLY A 52 1.99 3.84 5.11
C GLY A 52 1.61 2.41 5.45
N VAL A 53 0.45 2.02 4.91
CA VAL A 53 0.02 0.64 4.81
C VAL A 53 -0.08 0.30 3.33
N ALA A 54 0.32 -0.92 2.95
CA ALA A 54 0.24 -1.34 1.57
C ALA A 54 -0.34 -2.74 1.43
N SER A 55 -1.11 -2.96 0.36
CA SER A 55 -1.52 -4.27 -0.10
C SER A 55 -0.64 -4.70 -1.28
N VAL A 56 -0.19 -5.96 -1.27
CA VAL A 56 0.38 -6.63 -2.44
C VAL A 56 -0.56 -7.76 -2.83
N GLY A 57 -1.16 -7.69 -4.01
CA GLY A 57 -2.14 -8.67 -4.42
C GLY A 57 -2.55 -8.54 -5.88
N CYS A 58 -3.43 -9.42 -6.31
CA CYS A 58 -4.06 -9.36 -7.62
C CYS A 58 -5.50 -8.86 -7.47
N ASN A 59 -6.05 -8.20 -8.49
CA ASN A 59 -7.47 -7.87 -8.46
C ASN A 59 -8.30 -9.15 -8.58
N PRO A 60 -9.06 -9.57 -7.55
CA PRO A 60 -9.80 -10.83 -7.58
C PRO A 60 -10.94 -10.80 -8.62
N THR A 61 -11.40 -9.61 -9.00
CA THR A 61 -12.51 -9.39 -9.94
C THR A 61 -12.06 -9.49 -11.40
N ILE A 62 -10.74 -9.42 -11.68
CA ILE A 62 -10.20 -9.47 -13.05
C ILE A 62 -9.18 -10.61 -13.16
N PRO A 63 -9.59 -11.78 -13.70
CA PRO A 63 -8.71 -12.92 -13.88
C PRO A 63 -7.46 -12.56 -14.71
N LYS A 64 -6.29 -13.05 -14.29
CA LYS A 64 -4.98 -12.87 -14.97
C LYS A 64 -4.46 -11.41 -15.02
N THR A 65 -4.89 -10.54 -14.11
CA THR A 65 -4.22 -9.26 -13.95
C THR A 65 -2.89 -9.43 -13.23
N ALA A 66 -1.88 -8.70 -13.68
CA ALA A 66 -0.62 -8.61 -12.97
C ALA A 66 -0.86 -8.05 -11.55
N PRO A 67 -0.11 -8.52 -10.55
CA PRO A 67 -0.22 -8.00 -9.20
C PRO A 67 0.11 -6.51 -9.14
N VAL A 68 -0.45 -5.83 -8.14
CA VAL A 68 -0.25 -4.41 -7.88
C VAL A 68 0.16 -4.26 -6.42
N LEU A 69 1.11 -3.35 -6.18
CA LEU A 69 1.36 -2.81 -4.86
C LEU A 69 0.51 -1.54 -4.71
N GLU A 70 -0.45 -1.55 -3.81
CA GLU A 70 -1.33 -0.42 -3.51
C GLU A 70 -0.92 0.18 -2.17
N VAL A 71 -0.31 1.38 -2.20
CA VAL A 71 0.25 2.03 -1.01
C VAL A 71 -0.61 3.21 -0.58
N TRP A 72 -1.16 3.16 0.62
CA TRP A 72 -1.73 4.34 1.26
C TRP A 72 -0.66 5.04 2.11
N LEU A 73 -0.19 6.19 1.61
CA LEU A 73 0.74 7.06 2.32
C LEU A 73 0.01 7.82 3.42
N PHE A 74 0.54 7.80 4.64
CA PHE A 74 -0.04 8.52 5.76
C PHE A 74 0.25 10.01 5.67
N ASP A 75 -0.76 10.80 6.04
CA ASP A 75 -0.65 12.25 6.21
C ASP A 75 -0.17 12.96 4.92
N PHE A 76 -0.62 12.43 3.77
CA PHE A 76 -0.22 12.84 2.42
C PHE A 76 -1.45 13.05 1.53
N ASP A 77 -1.48 14.17 0.79
CA ASP A 77 -2.60 14.56 -0.09
C ASP A 77 -2.12 15.28 -1.36
N GLU A 78 -1.09 14.74 -2.02
CA GLU A 78 -0.61 15.25 -3.31
C GLU A 78 -0.80 14.23 -4.43
N ASP A 79 -0.93 14.70 -5.67
CA ASP A 79 -0.94 13.86 -6.85
C ASP A 79 0.50 13.48 -7.24
N ILE A 80 0.79 12.18 -7.24
CA ILE A 80 2.10 11.61 -7.58
C ILE A 80 2.04 10.65 -8.77
N TYR A 81 0.99 10.70 -9.61
CA TYR A 81 0.97 9.90 -10.84
C TYR A 81 2.19 10.19 -11.71
N ASP A 82 2.64 9.15 -12.42
CA ASP A 82 3.80 9.19 -13.31
C ASP A 82 5.14 9.47 -12.59
N GLN A 83 5.14 9.54 -11.26
CA GLN A 83 6.35 9.67 -10.44
C GLN A 83 6.85 8.33 -9.93
N MET A 84 8.16 8.26 -9.68
CA MET A 84 8.79 7.09 -9.06
C MET A 84 8.52 7.06 -7.56
N LEU A 85 8.09 5.90 -7.06
CA LEU A 85 7.95 5.64 -5.63
C LEU A 85 8.79 4.41 -5.25
N SER A 86 9.65 4.57 -4.25
CA SER A 86 10.41 3.48 -3.65
C SER A 86 9.74 3.08 -2.34
N THR A 87 9.22 1.85 -2.25
CA THR A 87 8.45 1.37 -1.10
C THR A 87 9.15 0.19 -0.44
N GLU A 88 9.52 0.39 0.82
CA GLU A 88 10.15 -0.61 1.67
C GLU A 88 9.10 -1.31 2.54
N LEU A 89 9.11 -2.64 2.52
CA LEU A 89 8.21 -3.47 3.34
C LEU A 89 8.85 -3.72 4.70
N LEU A 90 8.30 -3.10 5.75
CA LEU A 90 8.84 -3.12 7.10
C LEU A 90 8.33 -4.33 7.90
N ALA A 91 7.03 -4.62 7.78
CA ALA A 91 6.41 -5.75 8.47
C ALA A 91 5.19 -6.26 7.70
N TYR A 92 4.93 -7.56 7.82
CA TYR A 92 3.72 -8.20 7.32
C TYR A 92 2.65 -8.15 8.41
N LEU A 93 1.45 -7.67 8.08
CA LEU A 93 0.32 -7.61 9.00
C LEU A 93 -0.57 -8.85 8.86
N ARG A 94 -1.10 -9.10 7.66
CA ARG A 94 -2.09 -10.16 7.45
C ARG A 94 -2.17 -10.63 5.99
N PRO A 95 -2.71 -11.83 5.72
CA PRO A 95 -3.03 -12.26 4.36
C PRO A 95 -4.17 -11.45 3.74
N GLU A 96 -4.33 -11.59 2.42
CA GLU A 96 -5.52 -11.12 1.71
C GLU A 96 -6.77 -11.81 2.28
N GLU A 97 -7.87 -11.08 2.32
CA GLU A 97 -9.14 -11.55 2.87
C GLU A 97 -10.29 -11.11 1.97
N GLN A 98 -11.32 -11.95 1.86
CA GLN A 98 -12.56 -11.59 1.19
C GLN A 98 -13.55 -11.04 2.22
N PHE A 99 -14.12 -9.88 1.92
CA PHE A 99 -15.08 -9.23 2.80
C PHE A 99 -16.51 -9.43 2.32
N ALA A 100 -17.42 -9.68 3.28
CA ALA A 100 -18.84 -9.88 3.00
C ALA A 100 -19.56 -8.58 2.56
N SER A 101 -18.96 -7.41 2.80
CA SER A 101 -19.51 -6.10 2.42
C SER A 101 -18.41 -5.06 2.21
N VAL A 102 -18.76 -3.97 1.53
CA VAL A 102 -17.86 -2.81 1.37
C VAL A 102 -17.55 -2.17 2.73
N THR A 103 -18.52 -2.10 3.64
CA THR A 103 -18.29 -1.59 5.00
C THR A 103 -17.25 -2.43 5.76
N ALA A 104 -17.35 -3.76 5.71
CA ALA A 104 -16.38 -4.63 6.37
C ALA A 104 -14.96 -4.48 5.79
N LEU A 105 -14.85 -4.29 4.47
CA LEU A 105 -13.58 -3.95 3.82
C LEU A 105 -13.02 -2.63 4.35
N ILE A 106 -13.84 -1.58 4.40
CA ILE A 106 -13.42 -0.25 4.87
C ILE A 106 -12.93 -0.33 6.31
N ASP A 107 -13.71 -0.96 7.20
CA ASP A 107 -13.38 -1.11 8.61
C ASP A 107 -12.03 -1.83 8.79
N GLN A 108 -11.79 -2.89 8.00
CA GLN A 108 -10.52 -3.60 8.06
C GLN A 108 -9.35 -2.77 7.54
N VAL A 109 -9.52 -2.00 6.45
CA VAL A 109 -8.45 -1.14 5.92
C VAL A 109 -8.06 -0.05 6.94
N PHE A 110 -9.02 0.53 7.64
CA PHE A 110 -8.72 1.49 8.72
C PHE A 110 -8.02 0.81 9.90
N ALA A 111 -8.45 -0.40 10.29
CA ALA A 111 -7.77 -1.17 11.33
C ALA A 111 -6.31 -1.50 10.95
N ASP A 112 -6.06 -1.90 9.70
CA ASP A 112 -4.72 -2.16 9.19
C ASP A 112 -3.84 -0.89 9.23
N ALA A 113 -4.41 0.27 8.90
CA ALA A 113 -3.72 1.55 8.96
C ALA A 113 -3.37 1.95 10.41
N GLU A 114 -4.28 1.75 11.35
CA GLU A 114 -4.02 1.98 12.78
C GLU A 114 -2.93 1.04 13.32
N GLU A 115 -2.96 -0.23 12.94
CA GLU A 115 -1.94 -1.20 13.32
C GLU A 115 -0.57 -0.83 12.74
N ALA A 116 -0.51 -0.41 11.47
CA ALA A 116 0.73 0.07 10.86
C ALA A 116 1.30 1.29 11.60
N ARG A 117 0.45 2.26 11.97
CA ARG A 117 0.88 3.43 12.76
C ARG A 117 1.40 3.00 14.14
N ARG A 118 0.72 2.06 14.80
CA ARG A 118 1.14 1.52 16.10
C ARG A 118 2.49 0.80 15.98
N TYR A 119 2.66 -0.03 14.96
CA TYR A 119 3.92 -0.73 14.69
C TYR A 119 5.09 0.25 14.54
N CYS A 120 4.93 1.32 13.75
CA CYS A 120 5.96 2.34 13.58
C CYS A 120 6.34 3.02 14.89
N LYS A 121 5.35 3.32 15.75
CA LYS A 121 5.58 3.92 17.06
C LYS A 121 6.30 2.97 18.02
N ASP A 122 5.83 1.73 18.14
CA ASP A 122 6.33 0.76 19.11
C ASP A 122 7.78 0.34 18.81
N HIS A 123 8.22 0.46 17.56
CA HIS A 123 9.57 0.14 17.12
C HIS A 123 10.47 1.38 16.91
N ASP A 124 10.02 2.57 17.35
CA ASP A 124 10.72 3.86 17.18
C ASP A 124 11.24 4.09 15.74
N LEU A 125 10.43 3.74 14.75
CA LEU A 125 10.80 3.90 13.34
C LEU A 125 10.78 5.38 12.97
N ARG A 126 11.78 5.79 12.19
CA ARG A 126 11.94 7.18 11.75
C ARG A 126 11.89 7.32 10.24
N LEU A 127 11.33 8.45 9.81
CA LEU A 127 11.42 8.95 8.45
C LEU A 127 12.75 9.70 8.35
N THR A 128 13.74 9.06 7.74
CA THR A 128 15.06 9.63 7.44
C THR A 128 15.24 9.64 5.94
#